data_AF-A0AAN9BCW3-F1
#
_entry.id   AF-A0AAN9BCW3-F1
#
_cell.length_a   1.000
_cell.length_b   1.000
_cell.length_c   1.000
_cell.angle_alpha   90.00
_cell.angle_beta   90.00
_cell.angle_gamma   90.00
#
_symmetry.space_group_name_H-M   'P 1'
#
loop_
_entity.id
_entity.type
_entity.pdbx_description
1 polymer ?
#
loop_
_entity_poly.entity_id
_entity_poly.type
_entity_poly.pdbx_seq_one_letter_code
_entity_poly.pdbx_strand_id
1 'polypeptide(L)'
;MNFKFHHNTAMGIAVVLGELVSMLFYFRKFPWVRAFMIGDRYLLPAIICDTGLVSLLKLVMENFWDVKTPEEMMVLSGGCGLMYLCFESPHVPHNQRILVRFFLHALHKLTLVFVMCWALVYFKDY
;
A
#
# COMPACT_ATOMS: atom_id res chain seq x y z
N MET A 1 -4.50 -13.32 -24.08
CA MET A 1 -5.07 -13.26 -22.72
C MET A 1 -6.21 -12.27 -22.73
N ASN A 2 -7.43 -12.69 -22.38
CA ASN A 2 -8.57 -11.79 -22.22
C ASN A 2 -8.58 -11.28 -20.77
N PHE A 3 -8.15 -10.03 -20.54
CA PHE A 3 -8.21 -9.42 -19.21
C PHE A 3 -9.65 -9.03 -18.90
N LYS A 4 -10.32 -9.77 -18.01
CA LYS A 4 -11.66 -9.40 -17.52
C LYS A 4 -11.51 -8.39 -16.39
N PHE A 5 -11.65 -7.10 -16.71
CA PHE A 5 -11.62 -6.03 -15.72
C PHE A 5 -13.06 -5.71 -15.28
N HIS A 6 -13.54 -6.33 -14.20
CA HIS A 6 -14.85 -6.01 -13.62
C HIS A 6 -14.66 -5.07 -12.43
N HIS A 7 -15.29 -3.91 -12.41
CA HIS A 7 -15.19 -3.00 -11.26
C HIS A 7 -16.10 -3.52 -10.15
N ASN A 8 -15.53 -3.94 -9.02
CA ASN A 8 -16.30 -4.49 -7.89
C ASN A 8 -16.31 -3.49 -6.73
N THR A 9 -17.34 -3.54 -5.89
CA THR A 9 -17.47 -2.71 -4.67
C THR A 9 -16.23 -2.86 -3.76
N ALA A 10 -15.63 -4.06 -3.74
CA ALA A 10 -14.35 -4.36 -3.09
C ALA A 10 -13.21 -3.40 -3.46
N MET A 11 -13.14 -2.95 -4.72
CA MET A 11 -12.10 -2.01 -5.16
C MET A 11 -12.29 -0.62 -4.52
N GLY A 12 -13.54 -0.15 -4.44
CA GLY A 12 -13.86 1.11 -3.78
C GLY A 12 -13.53 1.06 -2.29
N ILE A 13 -13.88 -0.04 -1.62
CA ILE A 13 -13.56 -0.26 -0.21
C ILE A 13 -12.04 -0.32 0.00
N ALA A 14 -11.30 -0.98 -0.88
CA ALA A 14 -9.84 -1.07 -0.80
C ALA A 14 -9.17 0.32 -0.90
N VAL A 15 -9.65 1.19 -1.79
CA VAL A 15 -9.15 2.58 -1.89
C VAL A 15 -9.45 3.36 -0.61
N VAL A 16 -10.68 3.27 -0.09
CA VAL A 16 -11.06 3.97 1.16
C VAL A 16 -10.22 3.49 2.34
N LEU A 17 -10.00 2.17 2.46
CA LEU A 17 -9.18 1.61 3.54
C LEU A 17 -7.70 2.00 3.39
N GLY A 18 -7.15 2.01 2.18
CA GLY A 18 -5.79 2.48 1.89
C GLY A 18 -5.58 3.95 2.27
N GLU A 19 -6.58 4.78 1.98
CA GLU A 19 -6.61 6.18 2.38
C GLU A 19 -6.68 6.35 3.90
N LEU A 20 -7.50 5.56 4.60
CA LEU A 20 -7.58 5.58 6.06
C LEU A 20 -6.26 5.19 6.72
N VAL A 21 -5.60 4.12 6.24
CA VAL A 21 -4.26 3.72 6.71
C VAL A 21 -3.26 4.84 6.51
N SER A 22 -3.30 5.49 5.35
CA SER A 22 -2.44 6.63 5.05
C SER A 22 -2.76 7.83 5.95
N MET A 23 -4.03 8.17 6.18
CA MET A 23 -4.40 9.25 7.09
C MET A 23 -3.91 8.98 8.51
N LEU A 24 -4.03 7.75 9.00
CA LEU A 24 -3.50 7.35 10.30
C LEU A 24 -1.97 7.48 10.33
N PHE A 25 -1.26 7.01 9.31
CA PHE A 25 0.19 7.09 9.27
C PHE A 25 0.71 8.53 9.27
N TYR A 26 0.04 9.44 8.57
CA TYR A 26 0.40 10.86 8.52
C TYR A 26 -0.25 11.70 9.66
N PHE A 27 -0.95 11.05 10.59
CA PHE A 27 -1.64 11.78 11.65
C PHE A 27 -0.64 12.44 12.62
N ARG A 28 -0.77 13.75 12.77
CA ARG A 28 0.21 14.63 13.46
C ARG A 28 0.49 14.26 14.92
N LYS A 29 -0.40 13.48 15.55
CA LYS A 29 -0.19 13.00 16.93
C LYS A 29 0.77 11.82 17.02
N PHE A 30 1.04 11.08 15.95
CA PHE A 30 1.96 9.94 16.02
C PHE A 30 3.42 10.37 16.21
N PRO A 31 4.20 9.58 16.96
CA PRO A 31 5.57 9.93 17.32
C PRO A 31 6.48 10.02 16.10
N TRP A 32 6.24 9.23 15.04
CA TRP A 32 7.06 9.29 13.83
C TRP A 32 6.87 10.56 13.00
N VAL A 33 5.64 11.09 12.91
CA VAL A 33 5.37 12.36 12.21
C VAL A 33 6.05 13.52 12.94
N ARG A 34 6.00 13.52 14.28
CA ARG A 34 6.63 14.54 15.13
C ARG A 34 8.15 14.45 15.15
N ALA A 35 8.71 13.25 15.19
CA ALA A 35 10.16 13.02 15.32
C ALA A 35 10.91 13.12 13.98
N PHE A 36 10.27 12.80 12.86
CA PHE A 36 10.94 12.67 11.55
C PHE A 36 10.39 13.60 10.44
N MET A 37 9.51 14.55 10.79
CA MET A 37 8.94 15.56 9.89
C MET A 37 8.43 14.95 8.57
N ILE A 38 7.47 14.04 8.70
CA ILE A 38 6.78 13.49 7.53
C ILE A 38 5.90 14.62 6.96
N GLY A 39 6.23 15.09 5.76
CA GLY A 39 5.63 16.27 5.13
C GLY A 39 4.14 16.13 4.77
N ASP A 40 3.55 17.23 4.30
CA ASP A 40 2.13 17.29 3.95
C ASP A 40 1.77 16.36 2.77
N ARG A 41 0.59 15.75 2.87
CA ARG A 41 0.08 14.79 1.89
C ARG A 41 -0.92 15.45 0.97
N TYR A 42 -0.68 15.36 -0.34
CA TYR A 42 -1.66 15.76 -1.35
C TYR A 42 -2.73 14.66 -1.49
N LEU A 43 -3.95 14.95 -1.05
CA LEU A 43 -5.04 13.96 -1.01
C LEU A 43 -5.46 13.46 -2.40
N LEU A 44 -5.65 14.37 -3.36
CA LEU A 44 -6.12 14.03 -4.71
C LEU A 44 -5.17 13.07 -5.47
N PRO A 45 -3.86 13.35 -5.60
CA PRO A 45 -2.95 12.42 -6.26
C PRO A 45 -2.80 11.10 -5.48
N ALA A 46 -2.97 11.11 -4.15
CA ALA A 46 -2.94 9.88 -3.38
C ALA A 46 -4.10 8.95 -3.73
N ILE A 47 -5.33 9.47 -3.82
CA ILE A 47 -6.50 8.68 -4.24
C ILE A 47 -6.31 8.10 -5.65
N ILE A 48 -5.75 8.89 -6.58
CA ILE A 48 -5.48 8.43 -7.96
C ILE A 48 -4.48 7.28 -7.95
N CYS A 49 -3.37 7.43 -7.22
CA CYS A 49 -2.36 6.39 -7.07
C CYS A 49 -2.90 5.13 -6.40
N ASP A 50 -3.71 5.27 -5.34
CA ASP A 50 -4.32 4.15 -4.62
C ASP A 50 -5.30 3.39 -5.54
N THR A 51 -6.08 4.11 -6.35
CA THR A 51 -6.98 3.50 -7.36
C THR A 51 -6.18 2.69 -8.40
N GLY A 52 -5.07 3.24 -8.87
CA GLY A 52 -4.16 2.54 -9.79
C GLY A 52 -3.53 1.30 -9.15
N LEU A 53 -3.11 1.40 -7.89
CA LEU A 53 -2.50 0.30 -7.14
C LEU A 53 -3.51 -0.83 -6.88
N VAL A 54 -4.73 -0.53 -6.42
CA VAL A 54 -5.80 -1.51 -6.22
C VAL A 54 -6.14 -2.23 -7.54
N SER A 55 -6.18 -1.48 -8.65
CA SER A 55 -6.41 -2.04 -9.98
C SER A 55 -5.32 -3.03 -10.39
N LEU A 56 -4.06 -2.72 -10.14
CA LEU A 56 -2.93 -3.61 -10.39
C LEU A 56 -2.95 -4.84 -9.48
N LEU A 57 -3.19 -4.66 -8.18
CA LEU A 57 -3.28 -5.76 -7.22
C LEU A 57 -4.40 -6.73 -7.60
N LYS A 58 -5.57 -6.21 -7.95
CA LYS A 58 -6.68 -7.04 -8.43
C LYS A 58 -6.29 -7.82 -9.68
N LEU A 59 -5.67 -7.17 -10.67
CA LEU A 59 -5.23 -7.83 -11.89
C LEU A 59 -4.25 -8.96 -11.59
N VAL A 60 -3.27 -8.72 -10.71
CA VAL A 60 -2.31 -9.74 -10.27
C VAL A 60 -3.03 -10.89 -9.59
N MET A 61 -3.95 -10.58 -8.67
CA MET A 61 -4.64 -11.58 -7.87
C MET A 61 -5.58 -12.46 -8.69
N GLU A 62 -6.21 -11.92 -9.73
CA GLU A 62 -7.16 -12.67 -10.56
C GLU A 62 -6.49 -13.43 -11.71
N ASN A 63 -5.35 -12.95 -12.23
CA ASN A 63 -4.76 -13.50 -13.45
C ASN A 63 -3.45 -14.25 -13.23
N PHE A 64 -2.72 -13.98 -12.15
CA PHE A 64 -1.38 -14.52 -11.93
C PHE A 64 -1.24 -15.26 -10.61
N TRP A 65 -1.87 -14.78 -9.54
CA TRP A 65 -1.76 -15.38 -8.21
C TRP A 65 -3.05 -15.24 -7.41
N ASP A 66 -3.83 -16.31 -7.31
CA ASP A 66 -5.07 -16.34 -6.52
C ASP A 66 -4.79 -16.35 -5.01
N VAL A 67 -4.57 -15.16 -4.45
CA VAL A 67 -4.29 -14.92 -3.03
C VAL A 67 -5.58 -15.06 -2.22
N LYS A 68 -5.58 -15.96 -1.22
CA LYS A 68 -6.74 -16.23 -0.35
C LYS A 68 -6.42 -16.15 1.13
N THR A 69 -5.20 -16.50 1.53
CA THR A 69 -4.82 -16.56 2.93
C THR A 69 -4.10 -15.28 3.38
N PRO A 70 -4.18 -14.90 4.67
CA PRO A 70 -3.42 -13.76 5.19
C PRO A 70 -1.91 -13.92 4.97
N GLU A 71 -1.38 -15.14 5.01
CA GLU A 71 0.02 -15.42 4.76
C GLU A 71 0.40 -15.07 3.31
N GLU A 72 -0.40 -15.44 2.33
CA GLU A 72 -0.18 -15.10 0.92
C GLU A 72 -0.30 -13.59 0.67
N MET A 73 -1.26 -12.92 1.34
CA MET A 73 -1.38 -11.46 1.29
C MET A 73 -0.13 -10.79 1.84
N MET A 74 0.45 -11.34 2.90
CA MET A 74 1.69 -10.85 3.51
C MET A 74 2.91 -11.09 2.62
N VAL A 75 2.95 -12.21 1.88
CA VAL A 75 4.01 -12.47 0.89
C VAL A 75 3.90 -11.49 -0.28
N LEU A 76 2.70 -11.25 -0.80
CA LEU A 76 2.48 -10.29 -1.89
C LEU A 76 2.83 -8.85 -1.44
N SER A 77 2.33 -8.43 -0.28
CA SER A 77 2.62 -7.10 0.26
C SER A 77 4.09 -6.93 0.65
N GLY A 78 4.70 -7.98 1.21
CA GLY A 78 6.13 -8.04 1.51
C GLY A 78 6.98 -7.96 0.25
N GLY A 79 6.59 -8.66 -0.83
CA GLY A 79 7.23 -8.56 -2.14
C GLY A 79 7.18 -7.14 -2.71
N CYS A 80 6.00 -6.50 -2.69
CA CYS A 80 5.86 -5.10 -3.09
C CYS A 80 6.69 -4.14 -2.22
N GLY A 81 6.70 -4.35 -0.90
CA GLY A 81 7.50 -3.58 0.04
C GLY A 81 9.01 -3.74 -0.18
N LEU A 82 9.46 -4.95 -0.47
CA LEU A 82 10.86 -5.25 -0.80
C LEU A 82 11.26 -4.62 -2.14
N MET A 83 10.41 -4.68 -3.17
CA MET A 83 10.67 -3.96 -4.41
C MET A 83 10.83 -2.46 -4.17
N TYR A 84 9.94 -1.86 -3.38
CA TYR A 84 10.06 -0.45 -2.99
C TYR A 84 11.39 -0.19 -2.26
N LEU A 85 11.77 -1.04 -1.30
CA LEU A 85 13.05 -0.94 -0.60
C LEU A 85 14.24 -1.00 -1.56
N CYS A 86 14.24 -1.94 -2.50
CA CYS A 86 15.33 -2.10 -3.47
C CYS A 86 15.44 -0.88 -4.39
N PHE A 87 14.32 -0.34 -4.88
CA PHE A 87 14.33 0.83 -5.77
C PHE A 87 14.72 2.13 -5.06
N GLU A 88 14.27 2.33 -3.83
CA GLU A 88 14.52 3.57 -3.10
C GLU A 88 15.79 3.58 -2.27
N SER A 89 16.29 2.41 -1.83
CA SER A 89 17.51 2.33 -1.02
C SER A 89 18.74 3.07 -1.58
N PRO A 90 19.07 3.05 -2.89
CA PRO A 90 20.24 3.78 -3.40
C PRO A 90 20.05 5.30 -3.39
N HIS A 91 18.82 5.80 -3.28
CA HIS A 91 18.51 7.22 -3.26
C HIS A 91 18.49 7.82 -1.85
N VAL A 92 18.65 6.99 -0.81
CA VAL A 92 18.64 7.44 0.58
C VAL A 92 20.02 7.95 0.99
N PRO A 93 20.18 9.25 1.28
CA PRO A 93 21.46 9.78 1.76
C PRO A 93 21.83 9.18 3.11
N HIS A 94 23.14 9.03 3.35
CA HIS A 94 23.68 8.46 4.59
C HIS A 94 23.42 9.37 5.80
N ASN A 95 22.25 9.18 6.43
CA ASN A 95 21.86 9.85 7.65
C ASN A 95 20.87 8.96 8.43
N GLN A 96 21.16 8.70 9.71
CA GLN A 96 20.34 7.82 10.55
C GLN A 96 18.86 8.25 10.63
N ARG A 97 18.55 9.56 10.67
CA ARG A 97 17.15 10.03 10.71
C ARG A 97 16.42 9.74 9.40
N ILE A 98 17.13 9.84 8.28
CA ILE A 98 16.57 9.60 6.94
C ILE A 98 16.38 8.09 6.73
N LEU A 99 17.29 7.26 7.24
CA LEU A 99 17.15 5.81 7.24
C LEU A 99 15.92 5.34 8.01
N VAL A 100 15.68 5.89 9.21
CA VAL A 100 14.47 5.55 10.00
C VAL A 100 13.20 6.00 9.28
N ARG A 101 13.20 7.20 8.69
CA ARG A 101 12.07 7.68 7.88
C ARG A 101 11.82 6.76 6.68
N PHE A 102 12.88 6.35 5.98
CA PHE A 102 12.79 5.43 4.85
C PHE A 102 12.20 4.07 5.26
N PHE A 103 12.67 3.50 6.36
CA PHE A 103 12.15 2.25 6.90
C PHE A 103 10.67 2.35 7.26
N LEU A 104 10.26 3.43 7.93
CA LEU A 104 8.85 3.68 8.25
C LEU A 104 7.99 3.86 7.00
N HIS A 105 8.51 4.51 5.96
CA HIS A 105 7.82 4.59 4.66
C HIS A 105 7.66 3.21 4.02
N ALA A 106 8.69 2.36 4.06
CA ALA A 106 8.60 1.00 3.54
C ALA A 106 7.56 0.16 4.30
N LEU A 107 7.54 0.26 5.65
CA LEU A 107 6.50 -0.38 6.47
C LEU A 107 5.11 0.12 6.10
N HIS A 108 4.94 1.43 5.91
CA HIS A 108 3.67 2.00 5.47
C HIS A 108 3.21 1.43 4.12
N LYS A 109 4.11 1.33 3.13
CA LYS A 109 3.77 0.73 1.82
C LYS A 109 3.37 -0.74 1.95
N LEU A 110 4.08 -1.50 2.78
CA LEU A 110 3.74 -2.89 3.08
C LEU A 110 2.34 -2.99 3.70
N THR A 111 2.06 -2.20 4.75
CA THR A 111 0.74 -2.21 5.42
C THR A 111 -0.37 -1.79 4.47
N LEU A 112 -0.13 -0.78 3.63
CA LEU A 112 -1.09 -0.29 2.65
C LEU A 112 -1.47 -1.39 1.64
N VAL A 113 -0.47 -2.06 1.04
CA VAL A 113 -0.72 -3.17 0.10
C VAL A 113 -1.43 -4.33 0.80
N PHE A 114 -1.02 -4.69 2.03
CA PHE A 114 -1.67 -5.75 2.79
C PHE A 114 -3.16 -5.48 3.02
N VAL A 115 -3.51 -4.27 3.48
CA VAL A 115 -4.90 -3.89 3.74
C VAL A 115 -5.73 -3.85 2.45
N MET A 116 -5.15 -3.39 1.34
CA MET A 116 -5.82 -3.41 0.03
C MET A 116 -6.08 -4.85 -0.44
N CYS A 117 -5.10 -5.75 -0.32
CA CYS A 117 -5.28 -7.17 -0.64
C CYS A 117 -6.35 -7.82 0.25
N TRP A 118 -6.31 -7.54 1.55
CA TRP A 118 -7.33 -8.00 2.50
C TRP A 118 -8.72 -7.55 2.09
N ALA A 119 -8.89 -6.28 1.73
CA ALA A 119 -10.17 -5.75 1.28
C ALA A 119 -10.66 -6.43 0.00
N LEU A 120 -9.76 -6.66 -0.96
CA LEU A 120 -10.09 -7.34 -2.22
C LEU A 120 -10.51 -8.80 -2.02
N VAL A 121 -9.97 -9.50 -1.03
CA VAL A 121 -10.36 -10.89 -0.71
C VAL A 121 -11.64 -10.92 0.10
N TYR A 122 -11.73 -10.14 1.18
CA TYR A 122 -12.85 -10.19 2.12
C TYR A 122 -14.16 -9.68 1.51
N PHE A 123 -14.08 -8.64 0.68
CA PHE A 123 -15.26 -8.06 0.03
C PHE A 123 -15.47 -8.56 -1.40
N LYS A 124 -14.79 -9.63 -1.83
CA LYS A 124 -14.89 -10.15 -3.20
C LYS A 124 -16.33 -10.51 -3.60
N ASP A 125 -17.12 -10.98 -2.64
CA ASP A 125 -18.49 -11.47 -2.85
C ASP A 125 -19.58 -10.41 -2.63
N TYR A 126 -19.19 -9.18 -2.27
CA TYR A 126 -20.06 -8.01 -2.13
C TYR A 126 -19.90 -7.07 -3.35
#